data_AF-A0A4Q3YKT5-F1
#
_entry.id   AF-A0A4Q3YKT5-F1
#
_cell.length_a   1.000
_cell.length_b   1.000
_cell.length_c   1.000
_cell.angle_alpha   90.00
_cell.angle_beta   90.00
_cell.angle_gamma   90.00
#
_symmetry.space_group_name_H-M   'P 1'
#
loop_
_entity.id
_entity.type
_entity.pdbx_description
1 polymer ?
#
loop_
_entity_poly.entity_id
_entity_poly.type
_entity_poly.pdbx_seq_one_letter_code
_entity_poly.pdbx_strand_id
1 'polypeptide(L)'
;MTAPITIRPATKADAAEVALLVNIATHGGISGGWEHDERAKGTYDPLEVGRLDMLDETSGLNWRNASMAESDGEIVGMLLGYAEPDAMGPFPGDLPGFLVPIVELEWLAAGMWFISMLGVHVPWR
;
A
#
# COMPACT_ATOMS: atom_id res chain seq x y z
N MET A 1 -4.79 -20.52 -22.58
CA MET A 1 -4.62 -19.13 -23.03
C MET A 1 -4.87 -18.27 -21.81
N THR A 2 -3.91 -17.48 -21.35
CA THR A 2 -4.10 -16.58 -20.21
C THR A 2 -5.07 -15.47 -20.65
N ALA A 3 -6.10 -15.23 -19.86
CA ALA A 3 -7.03 -14.15 -20.14
C ALA A 3 -6.32 -12.78 -20.17
N PRO A 4 -6.84 -11.81 -20.95
CA PRO A 4 -6.23 -10.50 -21.06
C PRO A 4 -6.30 -9.75 -19.71
N ILE A 5 -5.18 -9.14 -19.32
CA ILE A 5 -5.12 -8.29 -18.13
C ILE A 5 -5.60 -6.88 -18.51
N THR A 6 -6.52 -6.35 -17.71
CA THR A 6 -6.97 -4.95 -17.79
C THR A 6 -6.53 -4.20 -16.55
N ILE A 7 -6.19 -2.92 -16.69
CA ILE A 7 -5.78 -2.06 -15.57
C ILE A 7 -6.84 -1.00 -15.40
N ARG A 8 -7.32 -0.82 -14.16
CA ARG A 8 -8.29 0.22 -13.79
C ARG A 8 -7.88 0.93 -12.51
N PRO A 9 -8.33 2.18 -12.28
CA PRO A 9 -8.25 2.78 -10.96
C PRO A 9 -8.96 1.90 -9.93
N ALA A 10 -8.42 1.85 -8.72
CA ALA A 10 -9.11 1.24 -7.60
C ALA A 10 -10.36 2.04 -7.22
N THR A 11 -11.34 1.33 -6.67
CA THR A 11 -12.54 1.87 -6.06
C THR A 11 -12.44 1.70 -4.56
N LYS A 12 -13.28 2.43 -3.82
CA LYS A 12 -13.36 2.28 -2.36
C LYS A 12 -13.68 0.84 -1.91
N ALA A 13 -14.36 0.05 -2.76
CA ALA A 13 -14.66 -1.35 -2.49
C ALA A 13 -13.41 -2.25 -2.54
N ASP A 14 -12.36 -1.83 -3.26
CA ASP A 14 -11.10 -2.58 -3.37
C ASP A 14 -10.19 -2.41 -2.13
N ALA A 15 -10.57 -1.58 -1.13
CA ALA A 15 -9.68 -1.24 -0.01
C ALA A 15 -9.13 -2.46 0.75
N ALA A 16 -9.91 -3.53 0.88
CA ALA A 16 -9.44 -4.76 1.51
C ALA A 16 -8.38 -5.48 0.66
N GLU A 17 -8.59 -5.49 -0.65
CA GLU A 17 -7.68 -6.11 -1.62
C GLU A 17 -6.37 -5.33 -1.75
N VAL A 18 -6.47 -4.00 -1.74
CA VAL A 18 -5.32 -3.09 -1.67
C VAL A 18 -4.51 -3.38 -0.40
N ALA A 19 -5.15 -3.49 0.76
CA ALA A 19 -4.45 -3.81 2.01
C ALA A 19 -3.70 -5.15 1.94
N LEU A 20 -4.31 -6.18 1.33
CA LEU A 20 -3.69 -7.48 1.14
C LEU A 20 -2.47 -7.39 0.21
N LEU A 21 -2.59 -6.71 -0.93
CA LEU A 21 -1.51 -6.58 -1.91
C LEU A 21 -0.37 -5.67 -1.42
N VAL A 22 -0.67 -4.65 -0.61
CA VAL A 22 0.31 -3.87 0.16
C VAL A 22 1.08 -4.78 1.13
N ASN A 23 0.38 -5.65 1.85
CA ASN A 23 1.04 -6.60 2.74
C ASN A 23 1.93 -7.60 1.98
N ILE A 24 1.48 -8.05 0.80
CA ILE A 24 2.29 -8.89 -0.10
C ILE A 24 3.54 -8.14 -0.58
N ALA A 25 3.41 -6.89 -1.02
CA ALA A 25 4.52 -6.08 -1.54
C ALA A 25 5.58 -5.79 -0.47
N THR A 26 5.17 -5.70 0.79
CA THR A 26 6.07 -5.53 1.94
C THR A 26 6.55 -6.84 2.56
N HIS A 27 6.26 -7.99 1.93
CA HIS A 27 6.61 -9.32 2.45
C HIS A 27 6.09 -9.59 3.88
N GLY A 28 4.91 -9.06 4.23
CA GLY A 28 4.35 -9.18 5.58
C GLY A 28 4.88 -8.17 6.59
N GLY A 29 5.79 -7.28 6.19
CA GLY A 29 6.40 -6.31 7.11
C GLY A 29 5.39 -5.32 7.68
N ILE A 30 4.44 -4.85 6.86
CA ILE A 30 3.46 -3.85 7.28
C ILE A 30 2.41 -4.42 8.25
N SER A 31 2.07 -5.72 8.14
CA SER A 31 1.13 -6.34 9.09
C SER A 31 1.68 -6.40 10.51
N GLY A 32 3.00 -6.42 10.69
CA GLY A 32 3.61 -6.27 12.01
C GLY A 32 3.27 -4.93 12.66
N GLY A 33 3.17 -3.84 11.89
CA GLY A 33 2.69 -2.55 12.38
C GLY A 33 1.21 -2.61 12.77
N TRP A 34 0.37 -3.19 11.90
CA TRP A 34 -1.06 -3.35 12.15
C TRP A 34 -1.38 -4.21 13.38
N GLU A 35 -0.61 -5.25 13.65
CA GLU A 35 -0.75 -6.10 14.85
C GLU A 35 -0.56 -5.33 16.15
N HIS A 36 0.28 -4.30 16.16
CA HIS A 36 0.60 -3.50 17.34
C HIS A 36 -0.25 -2.22 17.45
N ASP A 37 -1.14 -1.96 16.50
CA ASP A 37 -2.03 -0.80 16.51
C ASP A 37 -3.11 -0.96 17.59
N GLU A 38 -3.43 0.12 18.32
CA GLU A 38 -4.49 0.11 19.32
C GLU A 38 -5.87 -0.20 18.72
N ARG A 39 -6.11 0.17 17.45
CA ARG A 39 -7.31 -0.18 16.70
C ARG A 39 -7.46 -1.68 16.50
N ALA A 40 -6.35 -2.44 16.54
CA ALA A 40 -6.37 -3.89 16.47
C ALA A 40 -6.92 -4.54 17.76
N LYS A 41 -6.83 -3.84 18.91
CA LYS A 41 -7.25 -4.38 20.20
C LYS A 41 -8.77 -4.54 20.25
N GLY A 42 -9.22 -5.80 20.24
CA GLY A 42 -10.64 -6.14 20.30
C GLY A 42 -11.34 -6.17 18.93
N THR A 43 -10.61 -5.96 17.83
CA THR A 43 -11.06 -6.24 16.45
C THR A 43 -10.48 -7.54 15.92
N TYR A 44 -10.97 -7.97 14.75
CA TYR A 44 -10.91 -9.34 14.27
C TYR A 44 -9.65 -9.76 13.50
N ASP A 45 -8.79 -8.85 13.00
CA ASP A 45 -7.60 -9.23 12.22
C ASP A 45 -6.69 -7.99 11.98
N PRO A 46 -5.35 -8.08 12.04
CA PRO A 46 -4.44 -7.02 11.57
C PRO A 46 -4.77 -6.50 10.17
N LEU A 47 -5.30 -7.35 9.29
CA LEU A 47 -5.71 -6.94 7.95
C LEU A 47 -6.90 -5.98 7.95
N GLU A 48 -7.78 -6.02 8.97
CA GLU A 48 -8.87 -5.06 9.09
C GLU A 48 -8.33 -3.65 9.42
N VAL A 49 -7.27 -3.55 10.22
CA VAL A 49 -6.57 -2.27 10.45
C VAL A 49 -5.97 -1.78 9.14
N GLY A 50 -5.33 -2.65 8.37
CA GLY A 50 -4.83 -2.32 7.04
C GLY A 50 -5.93 -1.82 6.09
N ARG A 51 -7.11 -2.44 6.11
CA ARG A 51 -8.27 -1.96 5.34
C ARG A 51 -8.72 -0.57 5.77
N LEU A 52 -8.71 -0.27 7.08
CA LEU A 52 -9.02 1.06 7.59
C LEU A 52 -7.98 2.10 7.16
N ASP A 53 -6.70 1.74 7.15
CA ASP A 53 -5.64 2.60 6.62
C ASP A 53 -5.85 2.89 5.14
N MET A 54 -6.20 1.86 4.35
CA MET A 54 -6.47 2.07 2.93
C MET A 54 -7.65 3.01 2.70
N LEU A 55 -8.60 3.07 3.64
CA LEU A 55 -9.75 3.99 3.61
C LEU A 55 -9.43 5.39 4.14
N ASP A 56 -8.30 5.58 4.82
CA ASP A 56 -7.86 6.86 5.32
C ASP A 56 -7.18 7.67 4.21
N GLU A 57 -7.92 8.63 3.67
CA GLU A 57 -7.49 9.47 2.55
C GLU A 57 -6.56 10.63 3.00
N THR A 58 -6.11 10.66 4.27
CA THR A 58 -5.19 11.69 4.78
C THR A 58 -3.72 11.44 4.42
N SER A 59 -3.36 10.21 4.04
CA SER A 59 -2.01 9.84 3.60
C SER A 59 -1.97 9.48 2.11
N GLY A 60 -0.77 9.37 1.52
CA GLY A 60 -0.61 8.86 0.15
C GLY A 60 -0.87 7.35 0.02
N LEU A 61 -0.83 6.60 1.12
CA LEU A 61 -0.97 5.16 1.15
C LEU A 61 -2.45 4.78 1.35
N ASN A 62 -3.27 5.07 0.34
CA ASN A 62 -4.72 4.83 0.37
C ASN A 62 -5.24 4.29 -0.97
N TRP A 63 -6.51 3.83 -0.99
CA TRP A 63 -7.13 3.20 -2.16
C TRP A 63 -7.14 4.08 -3.42
N ARG A 64 -7.24 5.41 -3.32
CA ARG A 64 -7.32 6.30 -4.51
C ARG A 64 -6.05 6.30 -5.34
N ASN A 65 -4.92 6.00 -4.72
CA ASN A 65 -3.61 5.99 -5.36
C ASN A 65 -3.24 4.59 -5.91
N ALA A 66 -4.17 3.63 -5.82
CA ALA A 66 -4.00 2.29 -6.35
C ALA A 66 -4.61 2.15 -7.75
N SER A 67 -3.88 1.43 -8.61
CA SER A 67 -4.36 0.88 -9.88
C SER A 67 -4.43 -0.64 -9.74
N MET A 68 -5.59 -1.22 -10.03
CA MET A 68 -5.83 -2.66 -9.93
C MET A 68 -5.66 -3.31 -11.30
N ALA A 69 -4.97 -4.45 -11.32
CA ALA A 69 -4.92 -5.34 -12.47
C ALA A 69 -6.00 -6.42 -12.33
N GLU A 70 -6.84 -6.58 -13.34
CA GLU A 70 -7.93 -7.56 -13.38
C GLU A 70 -7.81 -8.51 -14.55
N SER A 71 -8.12 -9.78 -14.32
CA SER A 71 -8.20 -10.85 -15.33
C SER A 71 -9.34 -11.80 -14.98
N ASP A 72 -10.24 -12.08 -15.93
CA ASP A 72 -11.43 -12.95 -15.74
C ASP A 72 -12.30 -12.59 -14.51
N GLY A 73 -12.37 -11.30 -14.17
CA GLY A 73 -13.14 -10.81 -13.01
C GLY A 73 -12.45 -10.98 -11.66
N GLU A 74 -11.20 -11.44 -11.66
CA GLU A 74 -10.36 -11.54 -10.46
C GLU A 74 -9.31 -10.42 -10.45
N ILE A 75 -9.02 -9.89 -9.27
CA ILE A 75 -7.88 -9.01 -9.06
C ILE A 75 -6.62 -9.86 -9.03
N VAL A 76 -5.67 -9.55 -9.91
CA VAL A 76 -4.41 -10.31 -10.03
C VAL A 76 -3.23 -9.59 -9.39
N GLY A 77 -3.33 -8.26 -9.26
CA GLY A 77 -2.29 -7.43 -8.67
C GLY A 77 -2.68 -5.96 -8.58
N MET A 78 -1.75 -5.16 -8.08
CA MET A 78 -1.91 -3.73 -7.82
C MET A 78 -0.60 -2.99 -7.99
N LEU A 79 -0.66 -1.79 -8.54
CA LEU A 79 0.36 -0.75 -8.40
C LEU A 79 -0.19 0.37 -7.51
N LEU A 80 0.54 0.78 -6.48
CA LEU A 80 0.21 1.94 -5.65
C LEU A 80 1.29 3.00 -5.82
N GLY A 81 0.89 4.20 -6.22
CA GLY A 81 1.82 5.31 -6.39
C GLY A 81 1.12 6.66 -6.39
N TYR A 82 1.85 7.68 -5.96
CA TYR A 82 1.35 9.04 -5.79
C TYR A 82 2.46 10.05 -6.05
N ALA A 83 2.08 11.30 -6.31
CA ALA A 83 3.03 12.40 -6.41
C ALA A 83 3.54 12.76 -5.01
N GLU A 84 4.85 12.76 -4.83
CA GLU A 84 5.49 13.29 -3.62
C GLU A 84 5.50 14.83 -3.66
N PRO A 85 5.44 15.50 -2.50
CA PRO A 85 5.58 16.95 -2.46
C PRO A 85 6.98 17.37 -2.91
N ASP A 86 7.11 18.61 -3.40
CA ASP A 86 8.39 19.17 -3.86
C ASP A 86 9.44 19.29 -2.74
N ALA A 87 8.98 19.37 -1.50
CA ALA A 87 9.82 19.44 -0.32
C ALA A 87 9.31 18.47 0.74
N MET A 88 10.20 17.60 1.20
CA MET A 88 9.89 16.65 2.26
C MET A 88 10.04 17.30 3.64
N GLY A 89 9.15 16.92 4.56
CA GLY A 89 9.15 17.41 5.93
C GLY A 89 10.27 16.83 6.80
N PRO A 90 10.32 17.16 8.10
CA PRO A 90 11.23 16.49 9.03
C PRO A 90 10.87 15.00 9.18
N PHE A 91 11.84 14.18 9.60
CA PHE A 91 11.56 12.77 9.93
C PHE A 91 10.50 12.69 11.05
N PRO A 92 9.62 11.67 11.02
CA PRO A 92 8.80 11.33 12.17
C PRO A 92 9.70 11.11 13.40
N GLY A 93 9.33 11.71 14.53
CA GLY A 93 10.16 11.67 15.75
C GLY A 93 10.30 10.28 16.36
N ASP A 94 9.41 9.37 15.99
CA ASP A 94 9.34 7.97 16.39
C ASP A 94 9.82 6.99 15.31
N LEU A 95 10.41 7.48 14.21
CA LEU A 95 10.91 6.65 13.12
C LEU A 95 11.98 5.66 13.62
N PRO A 96 11.76 4.33 13.52
CA PRO A 96 12.77 3.35 13.86
C PRO A 96 14.08 3.57 13.09
N GLY A 97 15.22 3.48 13.78
CA GLY A 97 16.52 3.81 13.18
C GLY A 97 16.88 3.01 11.92
N PHE A 98 16.36 1.79 11.77
CA PHE A 98 16.57 0.97 10.57
C PHE A 98 15.75 1.45 9.35
N LEU A 99 14.69 2.24 9.56
CA LEU A 99 13.88 2.83 8.49
C LEU A 99 14.44 4.19 8.01
N VAL A 100 15.27 4.86 8.80
CA VAL A 100 15.90 6.15 8.42
C VAL A 100 16.55 6.11 7.02
N PRO A 101 17.45 5.16 6.69
CA PRO A 101 18.06 5.15 5.36
C PRO A 101 17.06 4.86 4.23
N ILE A 102 15.95 4.19 4.52
CA ILE A 102 14.87 3.95 3.53
C ILE A 102 14.14 5.27 3.27
N VAL A 103 13.75 6.01 4.31
CA VAL A 103 13.07 7.30 4.17
C VAL A 103 13.98 8.35 3.53
N GLU A 104 15.28 8.35 3.82
CA GLU A 104 16.26 9.20 3.14
C GLU A 104 16.27 8.96 1.62
N LEU A 105 16.16 7.70 1.20
CA LEU A 105 16.07 7.34 -0.22
C LEU A 105 14.74 7.77 -0.83
N GLU A 106 13.62 7.59 -0.12
CA GLU A 106 12.29 8.06 -0.56
C GLU A 106 12.27 9.58 -0.73
N TRP A 107 12.96 10.34 0.12
CA TRP A 107 13.05 11.79 -0.01
C TRP A 107 13.78 12.28 -1.26
N LEU A 108 14.64 11.46 -1.86
CA LEU A 108 15.20 11.77 -3.17
C LEU A 108 14.14 11.77 -4.28
N ALA A 109 12.94 11.23 -4.01
CA ALA A 109 11.79 11.25 -4.90
C ALA A 109 10.94 12.54 -4.81
N ALA A 110 11.34 13.54 -4.02
CA ALA A 110 10.62 14.80 -3.88
C ALA A 110 10.28 15.43 -5.24
N GLY A 111 9.02 15.83 -5.42
CA GLY A 111 8.50 16.41 -6.67
C GLY A 111 8.36 15.40 -7.83
N MET A 112 8.59 14.11 -7.60
CA MET A 112 8.43 13.05 -8.60
C MET A 112 7.20 12.18 -8.31
N TRP A 113 6.81 11.39 -9.32
CA TRP A 113 5.82 10.33 -9.12
C TRP A 113 6.48 9.12 -8.46
N PHE A 114 6.12 8.84 -7.22
CA PHE A 114 6.68 7.74 -6.45
C PHE A 114 5.81 6.49 -6.59
N ILE A 115 6.41 5.42 -7.12
CA ILE A 115 5.79 4.09 -7.09
C ILE A 115 6.16 3.46 -5.76
N SER A 116 5.24 3.56 -4.80
CA SER A 116 5.45 3.04 -3.45
C SER A 116 5.42 1.51 -3.44
N MET A 117 4.48 0.88 -4.16
CA MET A 117 4.31 -0.57 -4.10
C MET A 117 3.84 -1.18 -5.42
N LEU A 118 4.33 -2.39 -5.68
CA LEU A 118 3.84 -3.28 -6.73
C LEU A 118 3.62 -4.66 -6.11
N GLY A 119 2.37 -5.13 -6.11
CA GLY A 119 1.98 -6.41 -5.55
C GLY A 119 1.30 -7.29 -6.59
N VAL A 120 1.66 -8.58 -6.62
CA VAL A 120 1.02 -9.59 -7.49
C VAL A 120 0.74 -10.85 -6.66
N HIS A 121 -0.48 -11.36 -6.78
CA HIS A 121 -0.89 -12.61 -6.15
C HIS A 121 -0.06 -13.77 -6.67
N VAL A 122 0.29 -14.70 -5.79
CA VAL A 122 1.18 -15.84 -6.10
C VAL A 122 0.74 -16.64 -7.35
N PRO A 123 -0.56 -16.93 -7.58
CA PRO A 123 -1.00 -17.66 -8.77
C PRO A 123 -0.73 -16.94 -10.11
N TRP A 124 -0.40 -15.65 -10.08
CA TRP A 124 -0.24 -14.78 -11.25
C TRP A 124 1.20 -14.30 -11.47
N ARG A 125 2.18 -14.92 -10.81
CA ARG A 125 3.62 -14.62 -10.93
C ARG A 125 4.30 -15.40 -12.04
#